data_AF-A0A931M7G5-F1
#
_entry.id   AF-A0A931M7G5-F1
#
_cell.length_a   1.000
_cell.length_b   1.000
_cell.length_c   1.000
_cell.angle_alpha   90.00
_cell.angle_beta   90.00
_cell.angle_gamma   90.00
#
_symmetry.space_group_name_H-M   'P 1'
#
loop_
_entity.id
_entity.type
_entity.pdbx_description
1 polymer ?
#
loop_
_entity_poly.entity_id
_entity_poly.type
_entity_poly.pdbx_seq_one_letter_code
_entity_poly.pdbx_strand_id
1 'polypeptide(L)'
;GDTPSFLNLISNGLNDPEHPNYGGWGGRYELYLPDFEDSNTGMFKRENWPKDEPETRPIWTNANDSVVSAVDKKSYVGNRETIWRWRTEFQNDFAARMLWTTKNYNECNHPPVPKLAHSDHLFVKSGETIRLSAAGTTDPDGDSMSYLWFQYKEAGTYNGNISFRPYSPNLYEIPFTAPVVESVQTIHLILKVTDKGTPALTRYKRVIVTVTPQ
;
A
#
# COMPACT_ATOMS: atom_id res chain seq x y z
N GLY A 1 15.39 -10.00 9.32
CA GLY A 1 14.84 -8.80 9.94
C GLY A 1 14.64 -7.71 8.92
N ASP A 2 15.57 -7.55 8.00
CA ASP A 2 15.86 -6.24 7.40
C ASP A 2 15.35 -6.07 5.96
N THR A 3 14.76 -7.12 5.37
CA THR A 3 14.14 -7.04 4.04
C THR A 3 13.19 -5.84 3.87
N PRO A 4 12.31 -5.49 4.84
CA PRO A 4 11.43 -4.33 4.72
C PRO A 4 12.16 -3.01 4.41
N SER A 5 13.41 -2.85 4.89
CA SER A 5 14.24 -1.67 4.62
C SER A 5 14.54 -1.45 3.13
N PHE A 6 14.47 -2.51 2.32
CA PHE A 6 14.71 -2.46 0.87
C PHE A 6 13.42 -2.53 0.04
N LEU A 7 12.32 -3.04 0.61
CA LEU A 7 11.07 -3.22 -0.13
C LEU A 7 10.46 -1.90 -0.61
N ASN A 8 10.70 -0.80 0.11
CA ASN A 8 10.31 0.55 -0.31
C ASN A 8 11.18 1.12 -1.45
N LEU A 9 12.22 0.41 -1.90
CA LEU A 9 13.01 0.78 -3.08
C LEU A 9 12.49 0.11 -4.35
N ILE A 10 11.62 -0.90 -4.22
CA ILE A 10 11.03 -1.58 -5.36
C ILE A 10 9.93 -0.70 -5.94
N SER A 11 10.10 -0.24 -7.18
CA SER A 11 9.08 0.54 -7.89
C SER A 11 7.89 -0.33 -8.29
N ASN A 12 6.97 -0.54 -7.35
CA ASN A 12 5.73 -1.29 -7.57
C ASN A 12 4.49 -0.39 -7.73
N GLY A 13 4.64 0.93 -7.49
CA GLY A 13 3.60 1.95 -7.63
C GLY A 13 2.80 2.25 -6.35
N LEU A 14 3.15 1.68 -5.20
CA LEU A 14 2.57 2.02 -3.89
C LEU A 14 3.34 3.09 -3.14
N ASN A 15 4.65 2.91 -3.09
CA ASN A 15 5.59 3.67 -2.28
C ASN A 15 5.96 4.99 -2.96
N ASP A 16 6.13 6.01 -2.13
CA ASP A 16 6.73 7.28 -2.50
C ASP A 16 7.88 7.54 -1.52
N PRO A 17 9.15 7.60 -1.98
CA PRO A 17 10.30 7.82 -1.11
C PRO A 17 10.25 9.12 -0.31
N GLU A 18 9.57 10.15 -0.81
CA GLU A 18 9.44 11.45 -0.12
C GLU A 18 8.29 11.46 0.91
N HIS A 19 7.43 10.44 0.87
CA HIS A 19 6.27 10.30 1.76
C HIS A 19 6.26 8.94 2.46
N PRO A 20 7.13 8.69 3.45
CA PRO A 20 7.16 7.41 4.18
C PRO A 20 5.87 7.10 4.96
N ASN A 21 5.02 8.10 5.23
CA ASN A 21 3.66 7.96 5.77
C ASN A 21 2.65 7.37 4.80
N TYR A 22 2.98 7.26 3.52
CA TYR A 22 2.07 6.70 2.52
C TYR A 22 1.97 5.19 2.60
N GLY A 23 2.99 4.53 3.15
CA GLY A 23 3.04 3.09 3.28
C GLY A 23 3.33 2.37 1.96
N GLY A 24 3.89 1.19 2.07
CA GLY A 24 4.22 0.33 0.95
C GLY A 24 4.65 -1.06 1.43
N TRP A 25 5.31 -1.83 0.57
CA TRP A 25 5.78 -3.17 0.94
C TRP A 25 6.80 -3.15 2.09
N GLY A 26 7.53 -2.05 2.29
CA GLY A 26 8.44 -1.88 3.42
C GLY A 26 7.77 -1.42 4.72
N GLY A 27 6.46 -1.22 4.73
CA GLY A 27 5.71 -0.69 5.87
C GLY A 27 5.36 0.78 5.72
N ARG A 28 4.80 1.36 6.79
CA ARG A 28 4.36 2.76 6.88
C ARG A 28 4.95 3.39 8.12
N TYR A 29 5.35 4.66 8.02
CA TYR A 29 6.04 5.37 9.09
C TYR A 29 5.38 6.71 9.38
N GLU A 30 5.40 7.15 10.62
CA GLU A 30 4.91 8.45 11.06
C GLU A 30 6.03 9.23 11.74
N LEU A 31 5.98 10.55 11.65
CA LEU A 31 6.96 11.43 12.29
C LEU A 31 6.47 11.82 13.69
N TYR A 32 6.99 11.15 14.71
CA TYR A 32 6.66 11.43 16.11
C TYR A 32 7.84 11.08 17.03
N LEU A 33 7.79 11.52 18.28
CA LEU A 33 8.75 11.13 19.31
C LEU A 33 8.35 9.76 19.85
N PRO A 34 9.07 8.67 19.55
CA PRO A 34 8.69 7.34 20.01
C PRO A 34 8.81 7.21 21.53
N ASP A 35 7.97 6.35 22.11
CA ASP A 35 8.16 5.88 23.48
C ASP A 35 9.51 5.14 23.58
N PHE A 36 10.19 5.31 24.71
CA PHE A 36 11.47 4.65 24.94
C PHE A 36 11.28 3.16 25.18
N GLU A 37 11.85 2.34 24.30
CA GLU A 37 11.97 0.90 24.47
C GLU A 37 13.45 0.52 24.64
N ASP A 38 13.81 0.02 25.83
CA ASP A 38 15.17 -0.42 26.12
C ASP A 38 15.42 -1.81 25.50
N SER A 39 16.34 -1.88 24.53
CA SER A 39 16.69 -3.13 23.83
C SER A 39 17.37 -4.16 24.73
N ASN A 40 17.77 -3.77 25.94
CA ASN A 40 18.28 -4.66 26.98
C ASN A 40 17.17 -5.41 27.73
N THR A 41 15.91 -5.19 27.37
CA THR A 41 14.75 -5.88 27.94
C THR A 41 14.18 -6.92 26.97
N GLY A 42 13.40 -7.87 27.51
CA GLY A 42 12.69 -8.86 26.70
C GLY A 42 13.53 -10.06 26.22
N MET A 43 13.05 -10.71 25.15
CA MET A 43 13.55 -12.03 24.70
C MET A 43 14.92 -11.98 24.03
N PHE A 44 15.32 -10.82 23.48
CA PHE A 44 16.56 -10.65 22.73
C PHE A 44 17.65 -9.88 23.51
N LYS A 45 17.50 -9.73 24.83
CA LYS A 45 18.47 -9.06 25.68
C LYS A 45 19.87 -9.66 25.53
N ARG A 46 20.89 -8.81 25.56
CA ARG A 46 22.30 -9.21 25.48
C ARG A 46 23.03 -8.76 26.73
N GLU A 47 23.85 -9.64 27.29
CA GLU A 47 24.70 -9.28 28.42
C GLU A 47 25.75 -8.24 27.97
N ASN A 48 25.98 -7.21 28.79
CA ASN A 48 26.95 -6.14 28.55
C ASN A 48 26.71 -5.29 27.28
N TRP A 49 25.47 -5.18 26.82
CA TRP A 49 25.13 -4.31 25.69
C TRP A 49 25.02 -2.84 26.15
N PRO A 50 25.36 -1.85 25.29
CA PRO A 50 25.26 -0.45 25.64
C PRO A 50 23.86 -0.07 26.16
N LYS A 51 23.82 0.88 27.10
CA LYS A 51 22.56 1.43 27.58
C LYS A 51 21.96 2.32 26.50
N ASP A 52 20.72 2.04 26.12
CA ASP A 52 19.99 2.88 25.19
C ASP A 52 19.55 4.18 25.88
N GLU A 53 19.43 5.24 25.09
CA GLU A 53 18.87 6.52 25.52
C GLU A 53 17.60 6.82 24.72
N PRO A 54 16.61 7.49 25.32
CA PRO A 54 15.42 7.91 24.59
C PRO A 54 15.78 8.86 23.45
N GLU A 55 15.03 8.75 22.35
CA GLU A 55 15.09 9.76 21.30
C GLU A 55 14.74 11.13 21.89
N THR A 56 15.40 12.17 21.39
CA THR A 56 15.23 13.55 21.89
C THR A 56 14.40 14.43 20.96
N ARG A 57 14.04 13.89 19.79
CA ARG A 57 13.28 14.58 18.75
C ARG A 57 12.42 13.60 17.96
N PRO A 58 11.36 14.08 17.30
CA PRO A 58 10.61 13.25 16.38
C PRO A 58 11.50 12.62 15.30
N ILE A 59 11.23 11.35 15.02
CA ILE A 59 11.84 10.58 13.94
C ILE A 59 10.74 9.88 13.15
N TRP A 60 11.04 9.54 11.88
CA TRP A 60 10.18 8.64 11.12
C TRP A 60 10.32 7.23 11.69
N THR A 61 9.27 6.75 12.33
CA THR A 61 9.25 5.44 12.97
C THR A 61 7.92 4.73 12.71
N ASN A 62 7.83 3.46 13.11
CA ASN A 62 6.75 2.56 12.71
C ASN A 62 5.37 3.14 13.03
N ALA A 63 4.51 3.19 12.02
CA ALA A 63 3.10 3.46 12.21
C ALA A 63 2.32 2.16 12.46
N ASN A 64 1.05 2.27 12.81
CA ASN A 64 0.14 1.13 12.93
C ASN A 64 -0.87 1.11 11.78
N ASP A 65 -1.12 -0.07 11.23
CA ASP A 65 -2.18 -0.31 10.26
C ASP A 65 -3.18 -1.33 10.80
N SER A 66 -4.37 -1.34 10.20
CA SER A 66 -5.39 -2.35 10.42
C SER A 66 -5.53 -3.27 9.21
N VAL A 67 -5.56 -4.58 9.48
CA VAL A 67 -5.71 -5.60 8.43
C VAL A 67 -6.76 -6.60 8.86
N VAL A 68 -7.71 -6.87 7.97
CA VAL A 68 -8.61 -8.01 8.11
C VAL A 68 -7.98 -9.21 7.45
N SER A 69 -7.65 -10.23 8.24
CA SER A 69 -7.04 -11.46 7.76
C SER A 69 -7.98 -12.22 6.82
N ALA A 70 -7.44 -12.62 5.67
CA ALA A 70 -8.20 -13.40 4.71
C ALA A 70 -8.53 -14.82 5.23
N VAL A 71 -7.75 -15.34 6.18
CA VAL A 71 -7.84 -16.72 6.68
C VAL A 71 -8.95 -16.85 7.72
N ASP A 72 -8.91 -16.03 8.77
CA ASP A 72 -9.80 -16.14 9.93
C ASP A 72 -10.79 -14.98 10.07
N LYS A 73 -10.76 -14.03 9.12
CA LYS A 73 -11.67 -12.87 9.05
C LYS A 73 -11.59 -11.92 10.26
N LYS A 74 -10.54 -12.02 11.07
CA LYS A 74 -10.32 -11.13 12.22
C LYS A 74 -9.54 -9.88 11.81
N SER A 75 -9.79 -8.80 12.54
CA SER A 75 -9.02 -7.56 12.43
C SER A 75 -7.80 -7.63 13.34
N TYR A 76 -6.66 -7.27 12.78
CA TYR A 76 -5.39 -7.09 13.48
C TYR A 76 -4.97 -5.63 13.35
N VAL A 77 -4.31 -5.12 14.38
CA VAL A 77 -3.81 -3.74 14.42
C VAL A 77 -2.40 -3.76 15.00
N GLY A 78 -1.49 -3.08 14.32
CA GLY A 78 -0.10 -2.99 14.77
C GLY A 78 0.85 -2.57 13.65
N ASN A 79 2.13 -2.56 13.97
CA ASN A 79 3.18 -2.17 13.04
C ASN A 79 3.47 -3.26 11.99
N ARG A 80 3.24 -4.53 12.32
CA ARG A 80 3.46 -5.67 11.40
C ARG A 80 2.45 -5.67 10.28
N GLU A 81 1.24 -5.20 10.54
CA GLU A 81 0.12 -5.11 9.62
C GLU A 81 0.43 -4.16 8.45
N THR A 82 1.29 -3.16 8.67
CA THR A 82 1.77 -2.25 7.62
C THR A 82 2.51 -2.99 6.50
N ILE A 83 3.13 -4.14 6.81
CA ILE A 83 3.86 -5.01 5.86
C ILE A 83 3.04 -6.24 5.49
N TRP A 84 2.41 -6.89 6.48
CA TRP A 84 1.72 -8.17 6.31
C TRP A 84 0.65 -8.11 5.23
N ARG A 85 -0.04 -6.99 5.09
CA ARG A 85 -1.09 -6.81 4.08
C ARG A 85 -0.62 -7.00 2.63
N TRP A 86 0.69 -6.92 2.39
CA TRP A 86 1.34 -7.07 1.08
C TRP A 86 2.10 -8.40 0.91
N ARG A 87 2.00 -9.30 1.89
CA ARG A 87 2.87 -10.48 2.00
C ARG A 87 2.82 -11.38 0.78
N THR A 88 1.62 -11.65 0.29
CA THR A 88 1.45 -12.51 -0.88
C THR A 88 2.13 -11.91 -2.10
N GLU A 89 2.01 -10.59 -2.29
CA GLU A 89 2.51 -9.93 -3.50
C GLU A 89 4.03 -9.84 -3.51
N PHE A 90 4.68 -9.45 -2.41
CA PHE A 90 6.15 -9.42 -2.38
C PHE A 90 6.78 -10.82 -2.40
N GLN A 91 6.10 -11.85 -1.89
CA GLN A 91 6.57 -13.24 -1.98
C GLN A 91 6.50 -13.76 -3.42
N ASN A 92 5.39 -13.48 -4.13
CA ASN A 92 5.27 -13.81 -5.54
C ASN A 92 6.30 -13.06 -6.40
N ASP A 93 6.52 -11.77 -6.12
CA ASP A 93 7.53 -10.96 -6.82
C ASP A 93 8.94 -11.55 -6.63
N PHE A 94 9.28 -11.95 -5.41
CA PHE A 94 10.56 -12.61 -5.17
C PHE A 94 10.66 -13.97 -5.89
N ALA A 95 9.61 -14.79 -5.85
CA ALA A 95 9.59 -16.08 -6.54
C ALA A 95 9.75 -15.95 -8.07
N ALA A 96 9.08 -14.98 -8.70
CA ALA A 96 9.27 -14.71 -10.13
C ALA A 96 10.70 -14.28 -10.44
N ARG A 97 11.27 -13.36 -9.64
CA ARG A 97 12.65 -12.91 -9.82
C ARG A 97 13.66 -14.04 -9.67
N MET A 98 13.40 -15.01 -8.80
CA MET A 98 14.25 -16.20 -8.71
C MET A 98 14.17 -17.03 -10.00
N LEU A 99 13.00 -17.20 -10.60
CA LEU A 99 12.86 -17.87 -11.90
C LEU A 99 13.62 -17.14 -13.01
N TRP A 100 13.58 -15.81 -13.04
CA TRP A 100 14.30 -14.98 -14.02
C TRP A 100 15.81 -15.21 -14.02
N THR A 101 16.39 -15.72 -12.93
CA THR A 101 17.83 -16.02 -12.87
C THR A 101 18.21 -17.36 -13.52
N THR A 102 17.23 -18.19 -13.88
CA THR A 102 17.46 -19.56 -14.35
C THR A 102 16.78 -19.89 -15.68
N LYS A 103 15.89 -19.01 -16.17
CA LYS A 103 15.06 -19.23 -17.35
C LYS A 103 15.12 -18.02 -18.29
N ASN A 104 14.72 -18.23 -19.54
CA ASN A 104 14.58 -17.13 -20.48
C ASN A 104 13.34 -16.28 -20.15
N TYR A 105 13.33 -15.06 -20.69
CA TYR A 105 12.25 -14.09 -20.51
C TYR A 105 10.87 -14.71 -20.82
N ASN A 106 10.70 -15.29 -22.00
CA ASN A 106 9.44 -15.88 -22.46
C ASN A 106 9.00 -17.14 -21.69
N GLU A 107 9.80 -17.65 -20.76
CA GLU A 107 9.47 -18.77 -19.88
C GLU A 107 9.09 -18.32 -18.45
N CYS A 108 9.02 -17.00 -18.25
CA CYS A 108 8.77 -16.37 -16.97
C CYS A 108 7.61 -15.37 -17.05
N ASN A 109 6.90 -15.22 -15.94
CA ASN A 109 5.91 -14.16 -15.79
C ASN A 109 6.58 -12.82 -15.45
N HIS A 110 6.00 -11.71 -15.90
CA HIS A 110 6.42 -10.34 -15.65
C HIS A 110 5.24 -9.51 -15.12
N PRO A 111 5.54 -8.49 -14.31
CA PRO A 111 4.48 -7.73 -13.67
C PRO A 111 3.62 -6.97 -14.69
N PRO A 112 2.30 -6.85 -14.46
CA PRO A 112 1.45 -5.99 -15.26
C PRO A 112 1.90 -4.53 -15.13
N VAL A 113 1.46 -3.68 -16.06
CA VAL A 113 1.77 -2.24 -16.09
C VAL A 113 0.46 -1.46 -15.90
N PRO A 114 0.08 -1.13 -14.64
CA PRO A 114 -1.11 -0.35 -14.35
C PRO A 114 -0.99 1.07 -14.89
N LYS A 115 -2.08 1.55 -15.49
CA LYS A 115 -2.22 2.92 -15.98
C LYS A 115 -3.48 3.56 -15.42
N LEU A 116 -3.39 4.83 -15.06
CA LEU A 116 -4.55 5.66 -14.76
C LEU A 116 -4.93 6.46 -16.00
N ALA A 117 -6.20 6.44 -16.38
CA ALA A 117 -6.73 7.28 -17.45
C ALA A 117 -7.19 8.67 -16.95
N HIS A 118 -6.73 9.05 -15.77
CA HIS A 118 -6.95 10.32 -15.10
C HIS A 118 -5.73 10.66 -14.22
N SER A 119 -5.70 11.87 -13.65
CA SER A 119 -4.65 12.28 -12.71
C SER A 119 -4.61 11.37 -11.47
N ASP A 120 -3.42 11.12 -10.95
CA ASP A 120 -3.19 10.49 -9.64
C ASP A 120 -3.46 11.45 -8.47
N HIS A 121 -3.43 12.76 -8.70
CA HIS A 121 -3.91 13.77 -7.74
C HIS A 121 -5.21 14.40 -8.22
N LEU A 122 -6.27 14.28 -7.43
CA LEU A 122 -7.60 14.78 -7.76
C LEU A 122 -8.08 15.75 -6.68
N PHE A 123 -8.75 16.81 -7.10
CA PHE A 123 -9.34 17.83 -6.22
C PHE A 123 -10.84 17.86 -6.49
N VAL A 124 -11.63 17.58 -5.47
CA VAL A 124 -13.09 17.41 -5.60
C VAL A 124 -13.80 18.08 -4.42
N LYS A 125 -15.04 18.48 -4.63
CA LYS A 125 -15.91 18.96 -3.54
C LYS A 125 -16.61 17.80 -2.84
N SER A 126 -17.04 18.07 -1.60
CA SER A 126 -17.93 17.18 -0.85
C SER A 126 -19.15 16.74 -1.68
N GLY A 127 -19.33 15.43 -1.83
CA GLY A 127 -20.43 14.84 -2.62
C GLY A 127 -20.22 14.79 -4.13
N GLU A 128 -19.10 15.31 -4.66
CA GLU A 128 -18.78 15.24 -6.08
C GLU A 128 -18.47 13.79 -6.51
N THR A 129 -18.95 13.39 -7.68
CA THR A 129 -18.65 12.09 -8.28
C THR A 129 -17.62 12.22 -9.38
N ILE A 130 -16.53 11.48 -9.25
CA ILE A 130 -15.48 11.34 -10.25
C ILE A 130 -15.42 9.90 -10.78
N ARG A 131 -14.73 9.70 -11.91
CA ARG A 131 -14.51 8.36 -12.49
C ARG A 131 -13.06 7.94 -12.27
N LEU A 132 -12.87 6.82 -11.58
CA LEU A 132 -11.59 6.15 -11.44
C LEU A 132 -11.45 5.13 -12.56
N SER A 133 -10.35 5.15 -13.30
CA SER A 133 -10.21 4.34 -14.51
C SER A 133 -8.78 3.84 -14.69
N ALA A 134 -8.67 2.52 -14.79
CA ALA A 134 -7.44 1.79 -15.07
C ALA A 134 -7.22 1.56 -16.58
N ALA A 135 -7.95 2.28 -17.45
CA ALA A 135 -7.88 2.09 -18.89
C ALA A 135 -6.45 2.32 -19.43
N GLY A 136 -6.02 1.44 -20.33
CA GLY A 136 -4.66 1.42 -20.86
C GLY A 136 -3.65 0.67 -19.97
N THR A 137 -4.11 0.01 -18.90
CA THR A 137 -3.32 -1.03 -18.21
C THR A 137 -3.02 -2.17 -19.16
N THR A 138 -1.79 -2.68 -19.13
CA THR A 138 -1.32 -3.76 -20.02
C THR A 138 -0.59 -4.83 -19.23
N ASP A 139 -0.44 -6.00 -19.84
CA ASP A 139 0.38 -7.08 -19.35
C ASP A 139 1.40 -7.45 -20.44
N PRO A 140 2.72 -7.45 -20.15
CA PRO A 140 3.75 -7.71 -21.16
C PRO A 140 3.75 -9.15 -21.69
N ASP A 141 3.22 -10.10 -20.92
CA ASP A 141 3.13 -11.52 -21.29
C ASP A 141 1.79 -11.85 -21.97
N GLY A 142 0.85 -10.89 -21.99
CA GLY A 142 -0.48 -11.03 -22.57
C GLY A 142 -1.48 -11.69 -21.62
N ASP A 143 -1.15 -11.78 -20.33
CA ASP A 143 -2.02 -12.40 -19.34
C ASP A 143 -3.29 -11.57 -19.09
N SER A 144 -4.36 -12.27 -18.73
CA SER A 144 -5.54 -11.61 -18.17
C SER A 144 -5.21 -11.00 -16.81
N MET A 145 -5.92 -9.93 -16.45
CA MET A 145 -5.67 -9.20 -15.21
C MET A 145 -6.93 -9.10 -14.35
N SER A 146 -6.71 -8.99 -13.04
CA SER A 146 -7.72 -8.63 -12.05
C SER A 146 -7.42 -7.27 -11.45
N TYR A 147 -8.46 -6.48 -11.24
CA TYR A 147 -8.40 -5.13 -10.69
C TYR A 147 -9.01 -5.13 -9.28
N LEU A 148 -8.54 -4.24 -8.43
CA LEU A 148 -9.15 -3.94 -7.14
C LEU A 148 -8.86 -2.50 -6.74
N TRP A 149 -9.91 -1.71 -6.57
CA TRP A 149 -9.88 -0.39 -5.96
C TRP A 149 -10.21 -0.47 -4.48
N PHE A 150 -9.36 0.10 -3.62
CA PHE A 150 -9.65 0.16 -2.18
C PHE A 150 -9.05 1.41 -1.55
N GLN A 151 -9.59 1.81 -0.40
CA GLN A 151 -9.04 2.89 0.40
C GLN A 151 -7.91 2.37 1.29
N TYR A 152 -6.73 2.99 1.18
CA TYR A 152 -5.68 2.86 2.18
C TYR A 152 -5.94 3.90 3.28
N LYS A 153 -6.82 3.52 4.20
CA LYS A 153 -7.39 4.41 5.20
C LYS A 153 -6.34 5.13 6.03
N GLU A 154 -5.32 4.40 6.49
CA GLU A 154 -4.29 4.90 7.40
C GLU A 154 -3.30 5.88 6.74
N ALA A 155 -3.28 5.97 5.41
CA ALA A 155 -2.41 6.88 4.68
C ALA A 155 -3.03 8.27 4.43
N GLY A 156 -4.35 8.38 4.48
CA GLY A 156 -5.08 9.63 4.29
C GLY A 156 -5.51 10.27 5.61
N THR A 157 -5.96 11.53 5.56
CA THR A 157 -6.48 12.21 6.75
C THR A 157 -7.96 11.90 7.01
N TYR A 158 -8.69 11.43 5.99
CA TYR A 158 -10.10 11.06 6.15
C TYR A 158 -10.27 9.75 6.91
N ASN A 159 -10.72 9.84 8.17
CA ASN A 159 -10.92 8.70 9.07
C ASN A 159 -12.19 7.88 8.79
N GLY A 160 -13.05 8.32 7.88
CA GLY A 160 -14.23 7.57 7.48
C GLY A 160 -13.90 6.43 6.52
N ASN A 161 -14.88 5.57 6.28
CA ASN A 161 -14.78 4.55 5.24
C ASN A 161 -15.51 5.06 4.00
N ILE A 162 -14.89 4.90 2.84
CA ILE A 162 -15.58 5.16 1.57
C ILE A 162 -16.50 4.00 1.19
N SER A 163 -17.38 4.24 0.22
CA SER A 163 -18.20 3.22 -0.40
C SER A 163 -18.11 3.35 -1.92
N PHE A 164 -17.89 2.21 -2.59
CA PHE A 164 -18.03 2.09 -4.04
C PHE A 164 -19.42 1.61 -4.46
N ARG A 165 -20.33 1.33 -3.51
CA ARG A 165 -21.67 0.82 -3.82
C ARG A 165 -22.43 1.80 -4.72
N PRO A 166 -23.24 1.30 -5.68
CA PRO A 166 -23.61 -0.11 -5.89
C PRO A 166 -22.59 -0.93 -6.71
N TYR A 167 -21.46 -0.34 -7.10
CA TYR A 167 -20.47 -0.98 -7.96
C TYR A 167 -19.51 -1.88 -7.18
N SER A 168 -19.01 -2.93 -7.84
CA SER A 168 -17.97 -3.77 -7.28
C SER A 168 -16.60 -3.12 -7.48
N PRO A 169 -15.73 -3.09 -6.45
CA PRO A 169 -14.41 -2.45 -6.53
C PRO A 169 -13.43 -3.16 -7.48
N ASN A 170 -13.79 -4.30 -8.06
CA ASN A 170 -12.96 -5.08 -8.97
C ASN A 170 -13.14 -4.73 -10.46
N LEU A 171 -13.92 -3.70 -10.77
CA LEU A 171 -14.02 -3.16 -12.11
C LEU A 171 -12.77 -2.34 -12.45
N TYR A 172 -12.30 -2.42 -13.70
CA TYR A 172 -11.17 -1.58 -14.15
C TYR A 172 -11.55 -0.10 -14.14
N GLU A 173 -12.83 0.22 -14.21
CA GLU A 173 -13.35 1.58 -14.19
C GLU A 173 -14.62 1.68 -13.34
N ILE A 174 -14.65 2.64 -12.42
CA ILE A 174 -15.68 2.74 -11.38
C ILE A 174 -15.92 4.22 -11.01
N PRO A 175 -17.17 4.65 -10.79
CA PRO A 175 -17.42 5.96 -10.20
C PRO A 175 -17.09 5.95 -8.70
N PHE A 176 -16.59 7.08 -8.22
CA PHE A 176 -16.32 7.33 -6.81
C PHE A 176 -16.97 8.66 -6.42
N THR A 177 -17.83 8.63 -5.41
CA THR A 177 -18.44 9.82 -4.82
C THR A 177 -17.67 10.20 -3.58
N ALA A 178 -17.14 11.42 -3.55
CA ALA A 178 -16.43 11.95 -2.41
C ALA A 178 -17.37 12.06 -1.19
N PRO A 179 -16.93 11.66 0.01
CA PRO A 179 -17.71 11.86 1.22
C PRO A 179 -17.89 13.36 1.50
N VAL A 180 -18.89 13.68 2.32
CA VAL A 180 -19.04 15.04 2.85
C VAL A 180 -18.04 15.24 3.98
N VAL A 181 -17.30 16.35 3.95
CA VAL A 181 -16.27 16.69 4.94
C VAL A 181 -16.45 18.11 5.45
N GLU A 182 -16.12 18.34 6.73
CA GLU A 182 -16.21 19.65 7.39
C GLU A 182 -14.95 20.50 7.19
N SER A 183 -13.82 19.86 6.88
CA SER A 183 -12.53 20.47 6.60
C SER A 183 -11.88 19.77 5.41
N VAL A 184 -10.79 20.33 4.86
CA VAL A 184 -10.06 19.68 3.77
C VAL A 184 -9.52 18.33 4.25
N GLN A 185 -9.79 17.27 3.51
CA GLN A 185 -9.36 15.91 3.82
C GLN A 185 -8.73 15.23 2.62
N THR A 186 -7.81 14.31 2.86
CA THR A 186 -7.20 13.46 1.83
C THR A 186 -7.68 12.02 1.96
N ILE A 187 -8.01 11.41 0.83
CA ILE A 187 -8.38 10.00 0.71
C ILE A 187 -7.39 9.33 -0.24
N HIS A 188 -6.70 8.32 0.26
CA HIS A 188 -5.76 7.54 -0.52
C HIS A 188 -6.46 6.30 -1.07
N LEU A 189 -6.64 6.25 -2.39
CA LEU A 189 -7.19 5.11 -3.10
C LEU A 189 -6.06 4.37 -3.80
N ILE A 190 -6.09 3.04 -3.71
CA ILE A 190 -5.12 2.17 -4.34
C ILE A 190 -5.83 1.36 -5.42
N LEU A 191 -5.33 1.47 -6.65
CA LEU A 191 -5.53 0.50 -7.70
C LEU A 191 -4.52 -0.62 -7.52
N LYS A 192 -4.98 -1.84 -7.29
CA LYS A 192 -4.18 -3.07 -7.32
C LYS A 192 -4.52 -3.84 -8.59
N VAL A 193 -3.51 -4.13 -9.40
CA VAL A 193 -3.65 -4.97 -10.60
C VAL A 193 -2.78 -6.20 -10.43
N THR A 194 -3.40 -7.37 -10.55
CA THR A 194 -2.73 -8.66 -10.46
C THR A 194 -2.99 -9.47 -11.73
N ASP A 195 -1.94 -9.94 -12.38
CA ASP A 195 -2.02 -10.80 -13.56
C ASP A 195 -2.55 -12.22 -13.23
N LYS A 196 -2.51 -13.12 -14.22
CA LYS A 196 -2.83 -14.55 -14.05
C LYS A 196 -1.65 -15.46 -14.38
N GLY A 197 -0.45 -14.90 -14.46
CA GLY A 197 0.78 -15.66 -14.65
C GLY A 197 1.18 -16.44 -13.40
N THR A 198 2.27 -17.19 -13.48
CA THR A 198 2.75 -18.04 -12.37
C THR A 198 4.22 -17.74 -12.03
N PRO A 199 4.53 -17.25 -10.82
CA PRO A 199 3.58 -16.78 -9.80
C PRO A 199 2.87 -15.51 -10.25
N ALA A 200 1.67 -15.26 -9.73
CA ALA A 200 0.89 -14.08 -10.11
C ALA A 200 1.55 -12.79 -9.58
N LEU A 201 1.85 -11.84 -10.46
CA LEU A 201 2.52 -10.60 -10.10
C LEU A 201 1.54 -9.44 -9.99
N THR A 202 1.88 -8.51 -9.10
CA THR A 202 1.00 -7.38 -8.76
C THR A 202 1.76 -6.07 -8.86
N ARG A 203 1.11 -5.07 -9.47
CA ARG A 203 1.55 -3.68 -9.46
C ARG A 203 0.38 -2.78 -9.10
N TYR A 204 0.70 -1.55 -8.71
CA TYR A 204 -0.25 -0.64 -8.13
C TYR A 204 -0.20 0.75 -8.75
N LYS A 205 -1.26 1.51 -8.54
CA LYS A 205 -1.26 2.97 -8.62
C LYS A 205 -1.96 3.53 -7.40
N ARG A 206 -1.47 4.66 -6.91
CA ARG A 206 -2.09 5.44 -5.85
C ARG A 206 -2.81 6.63 -6.48
N VAL A 207 -4.00 6.93 -5.98
CA VAL A 207 -4.76 8.13 -6.30
C VAL A 207 -5.03 8.86 -5.00
N ILE A 208 -4.58 10.11 -4.88
CA ILE A 208 -4.81 10.96 -3.73
C ILE A 208 -5.94 11.92 -4.10
N VAL A 209 -7.08 11.75 -3.43
CA VAL A 209 -8.25 12.61 -3.61
C VAL A 209 -8.29 13.60 -2.46
N THR A 210 -8.07 14.88 -2.78
CA THR A 210 -8.26 15.99 -1.85
C THR A 210 -9.71 16.46 -1.93
N VAL A 211 -10.45 16.27 -0.85
CA VAL A 211 -11.86 16.66 -0.74
C VAL A 211 -11.95 17.96 0.04
N THR A 212 -12.56 18.98 -0.55
CA THR A 212 -12.88 20.22 0.17
C THR A 212 -14.33 20.23 0.66
N PRO A 213 -14.64 20.96 1.74
CA PRO A 213 -16.02 21.33 2.07
C PRO A 213 -16.70 22.04 0.89
N GLN A 214 -18.03 22.07 0.90
CA GLN A 214 -18.81 22.77 -0.14
C GLN A 214 -18.54 24.27 -0.17
#